data_AF-A0A1B1AVZ6-F1
#
_entry.id   AF-A0A1B1AVZ6-F1
#
_cell.length_a   1.000
_cell.length_b   1.000
_cell.length_c   1.000
_cell.angle_alpha   90.00
_cell.angle_beta   90.00
_cell.angle_gamma   90.00
#
_symmetry.space_group_name_H-M   'P 1'
#
loop_
_entity.id
_entity.type
_entity.pdbx_description
1 polymer ?
#
loop_
_entity_poly.entity_id
_entity_poly.type
_entity_poly.pdbx_seq_one_letter_code
_entity_poly.pdbx_strand_id
1 'polypeptide(L)'
;MHRRIIAPGALVAASLLLAIPASAASYAPGAPGIGDPYYPSYGNGGYDVSHYDLRLRYQPKTDELQGTATILARTTEDLSSFDLDFLLDVSEVRVNGAKASFTTSDQHELVITPKTPLAKGTPVTVVVRYSGVPSKKSAYGFNTWHRTPDGAVAADEPEAAWWWFPSNDHPSDKATYDVSVAVPDGTQAISNGTLQSTGSKLGWTTYNWRQNKPQATYLATLAVGKFDITTSTSDGGVPVVNAYSKDLGDNDGAARASVERTGEIVDWLSGYFGPYPFSSAGGYVPNTTTGYALETQTRVYYSPKQFANGSNTSVVVHELAHQWYGDDVSLKGWKDIWINEGFARYAQWLWSEHEGEGTTQELADYVYASHPSGDAFWTVKPGDPGPDGQFDLAVYDRGALAIQALRDEIGDDAFFALLKGWPKDHAYGNASVADFQRYAEQVSGKPLAALFDTWLFQPSKPAAAAARAASLTKAGTAVVQPKSWKKIEATNDVHGH
;
A
#
# COMPACT_ATOMS: atom_id res chain seq x y z
N MET A 1 70.38 -61.84 -41.81
CA MET A 1 69.85 -62.35 -40.51
C MET A 1 68.93 -61.30 -39.89
N HIS A 2 68.19 -61.68 -38.84
CA HIS A 2 67.03 -60.98 -38.24
C HIS A 2 67.04 -59.44 -38.13
N ARG A 3 65.84 -58.83 -38.21
CA ARG A 3 65.33 -57.93 -37.15
C ARG A 3 63.79 -57.89 -37.06
N ARG A 4 63.28 -57.60 -35.84
CA ARG A 4 61.89 -57.73 -35.32
C ARG A 4 61.59 -56.52 -34.40
N ILE A 5 60.35 -56.08 -34.14
CA ILE A 5 59.06 -56.37 -34.82
C ILE A 5 58.61 -55.07 -35.55
N ILE A 6 57.49 -54.34 -35.38
CA ILE A 6 56.19 -54.43 -34.67
C ILE A 6 55.14 -53.75 -35.59
N ALA A 7 53.85 -54.09 -35.50
CA ALA A 7 52.75 -53.32 -36.13
C ALA A 7 51.58 -53.10 -35.13
N PRO A 8 50.99 -51.89 -35.04
CA PRO A 8 49.78 -51.63 -34.26
C PRO A 8 48.52 -51.66 -35.13
N GLY A 9 47.45 -52.30 -34.64
CA GLY A 9 46.12 -52.25 -35.27
C GLY A 9 45.29 -51.06 -34.76
N ALA A 10 44.50 -50.44 -35.64
CA ALA A 10 43.61 -49.34 -35.26
C ALA A 10 42.23 -49.86 -34.81
N LEU A 11 41.80 -49.45 -33.62
CA LEU A 11 40.42 -49.62 -33.14
C LEU A 11 39.61 -48.36 -33.42
N VAL A 12 38.57 -48.47 -34.23
CA VAL A 12 37.61 -47.38 -34.48
C VAL A 12 36.46 -47.50 -33.49
N ALA A 13 36.40 -46.59 -32.52
CA ALA A 13 35.27 -46.48 -31.60
C ALA A 13 34.15 -45.66 -32.26
N ALA A 14 32.95 -46.24 -32.41
CA ALA A 14 31.79 -45.56 -32.93
C ALA A 14 31.06 -44.80 -31.81
N SER A 15 31.24 -43.47 -31.75
CA SER A 15 30.56 -42.61 -30.79
C SER A 15 29.07 -42.47 -31.13
N LEU A 16 28.21 -43.22 -30.41
CA LEU A 16 26.77 -43.02 -30.43
C LEU A 16 26.43 -41.68 -29.77
N LEU A 17 26.16 -40.67 -30.60
CA LEU A 17 25.55 -39.41 -30.18
C LEU A 17 24.12 -39.67 -29.71
N LEU A 18 23.95 -39.92 -28.41
CA LEU A 18 22.66 -39.86 -27.75
C LEU A 18 22.14 -38.43 -27.84
N ALA A 19 21.20 -38.20 -28.76
CA ALA A 19 20.42 -36.98 -28.79
C ALA A 19 19.58 -36.92 -27.50
N ILE A 20 20.03 -36.10 -26.54
CA ILE A 20 19.21 -35.75 -25.37
C ILE A 20 17.96 -35.07 -25.93
N PRO A 21 16.74 -35.61 -25.72
CA PRO A 21 15.54 -34.89 -26.10
C PRO A 21 15.51 -33.61 -25.27
N ALA A 22 15.33 -32.46 -25.92
CA ALA A 22 15.09 -31.22 -25.20
C ALA A 22 13.85 -31.45 -24.32
N SER A 23 14.01 -31.41 -22.99
CA SER A 23 12.91 -31.57 -22.07
C SER A 23 11.84 -30.54 -22.42
N ALA A 24 10.63 -30.99 -22.72
CA ALA A 24 9.48 -30.09 -22.75
C ALA A 24 9.41 -29.38 -21.39
N ALA A 25 9.25 -28.07 -21.39
CA ALA A 25 9.15 -27.29 -20.16
C ALA A 25 8.03 -27.88 -19.30
N SER A 26 8.41 -28.39 -18.12
CA SER A 26 7.49 -29.04 -17.21
C SER A 26 6.73 -27.97 -16.44
N TYR A 27 5.50 -27.70 -16.88
CA TYR A 27 4.56 -26.85 -16.15
C TYR A 27 4.53 -27.23 -14.66
N ALA A 28 4.69 -26.25 -13.78
CA ALA A 28 4.78 -26.43 -12.33
C ALA A 28 3.73 -25.56 -11.61
N PRO A 29 3.39 -25.83 -10.34
CA PRO A 29 2.63 -24.88 -9.54
C PRO A 29 3.36 -23.52 -9.46
N GLY A 30 2.59 -22.44 -9.42
CA GLY A 30 3.10 -21.13 -8.98
C GLY A 30 3.61 -21.17 -7.53
N ALA A 31 4.20 -20.07 -7.07
CA ALA A 31 4.60 -19.94 -5.67
C ALA A 31 3.40 -19.51 -4.81
N PRO A 32 3.05 -20.21 -3.72
CA PRO A 32 1.94 -19.89 -2.82
C PRO A 32 2.37 -18.82 -1.81
N GLY A 33 2.67 -17.64 -2.32
CA GLY A 33 3.46 -16.60 -1.65
C GLY A 33 4.35 -15.86 -2.65
N ILE A 34 4.30 -14.53 -2.67
CA ILE A 34 5.08 -13.72 -3.62
C ILE A 34 6.58 -13.65 -3.28
N GLY A 35 6.95 -14.01 -2.04
CA GLY A 35 8.33 -14.11 -1.56
C GLY A 35 8.79 -13.00 -0.61
N ASP A 36 7.88 -12.19 -0.07
CA ASP A 36 8.22 -11.24 0.99
C ASP A 36 8.53 -11.97 2.32
N PRO A 37 9.59 -11.60 3.06
CA PRO A 37 10.00 -12.30 4.28
C PRO A 37 9.16 -11.96 5.52
N TYR A 38 8.40 -10.86 5.52
CA TYR A 38 7.47 -10.51 6.60
C TYR A 38 6.15 -11.27 6.41
N TYR A 39 5.70 -11.37 5.15
CA TYR A 39 4.44 -12.01 4.77
C TYR A 39 4.67 -13.13 3.73
N PRO A 40 5.27 -14.26 4.13
CA PRO A 40 5.74 -15.31 3.21
C PRO A 40 4.64 -16.11 2.51
N SER A 41 3.38 -15.85 2.83
CA SER A 41 2.20 -16.46 2.22
C SER A 41 1.20 -15.43 1.68
N TYR A 42 1.61 -14.17 1.48
CA TYR A 42 0.76 -13.14 0.86
C TYR A 42 1.19 -12.91 -0.58
N GLY A 43 0.20 -12.69 -1.45
CA GLY A 43 0.42 -12.65 -2.87
C GLY A 43 0.98 -13.98 -3.39
N ASN A 44 1.18 -14.05 -4.70
CA ASN A 44 1.33 -15.32 -5.39
C ASN A 44 2.23 -15.18 -6.62
N GLY A 45 3.08 -16.18 -6.84
CA GLY A 45 4.14 -16.16 -7.84
C GLY A 45 3.76 -16.80 -9.18
N GLY A 46 4.47 -16.40 -10.23
CA GLY A 46 4.34 -16.98 -11.57
C GLY A 46 3.38 -16.24 -12.51
N TYR A 47 2.74 -15.15 -12.06
CA TYR A 47 1.96 -14.23 -12.88
C TYR A 47 2.08 -12.76 -12.40
N ASP A 48 1.54 -11.81 -13.16
CA ASP A 48 1.33 -10.39 -12.79
C ASP A 48 -0.10 -9.96 -13.16
N VAL A 49 -0.76 -9.13 -12.35
CA VAL A 49 -2.17 -8.71 -12.52
C VAL A 49 -2.28 -7.27 -13.02
N SER A 50 -2.84 -7.13 -14.22
CA SER A 50 -3.07 -5.83 -14.86
C SER A 50 -4.41 -5.17 -14.49
N HIS A 51 -5.45 -5.94 -14.17
CA HIS A 51 -6.81 -5.41 -13.93
C HIS A 51 -7.73 -6.33 -13.12
N TYR A 52 -8.58 -5.73 -12.28
CA TYR A 52 -9.71 -6.35 -11.59
C TYR A 52 -11.05 -5.68 -11.97
N ASP A 53 -11.96 -6.43 -12.61
CA ASP A 53 -13.38 -6.05 -12.78
C ASP A 53 -14.19 -6.75 -11.68
N LEU A 54 -14.56 -6.00 -10.65
CA LEU A 54 -15.22 -6.47 -9.43
C LEU A 54 -16.71 -6.14 -9.47
N ARG A 55 -17.54 -7.16 -9.72
CA ARG A 55 -19.00 -7.01 -9.80
C ARG A 55 -19.65 -7.54 -8.54
N LEU A 56 -20.00 -6.62 -7.65
CA LEU A 56 -20.40 -6.87 -6.28
C LEU A 56 -21.87 -6.54 -6.07
N ARG A 57 -22.50 -7.26 -5.15
CA ARG A 57 -23.81 -6.95 -4.60
C ARG A 57 -23.79 -7.20 -3.11
N TYR A 58 -24.13 -6.19 -2.33
CA TYR A 58 -24.01 -6.24 -0.88
C TYR A 58 -25.32 -5.89 -0.18
N GLN A 59 -25.68 -6.67 0.84
CA GLN A 59 -26.90 -6.49 1.63
C GLN A 59 -26.56 -6.11 3.09
N PRO A 60 -26.56 -4.82 3.44
CA PRO A 60 -26.28 -4.34 4.80
C PRO A 60 -27.05 -5.04 5.93
N LYS A 61 -28.28 -5.51 5.67
CA LYS A 61 -29.16 -6.17 6.66
C LYS A 61 -28.77 -7.63 6.99
N THR A 62 -28.04 -8.31 6.11
CA THR A 62 -27.60 -9.70 6.30
C THR A 62 -26.09 -9.83 6.37
N ASP A 63 -25.36 -8.73 6.09
CA ASP A 63 -23.92 -8.71 5.83
C ASP A 63 -23.51 -9.62 4.65
N GLU A 64 -24.46 -9.96 3.77
CA GLU A 64 -24.19 -10.85 2.65
C GLU A 64 -23.56 -10.07 1.48
N LEU A 65 -22.34 -10.47 1.11
CA LEU A 65 -21.66 -10.04 -0.11
C LEU A 65 -21.75 -11.17 -1.15
N GLN A 66 -22.21 -10.83 -2.35
CA GLN A 66 -22.21 -11.69 -3.53
C GLN A 66 -21.31 -11.05 -4.58
N GLY A 67 -20.42 -11.81 -5.22
CA GLY A 67 -19.42 -11.26 -6.13
C GLY A 67 -19.13 -12.10 -7.36
N THR A 68 -18.66 -11.42 -8.40
CA THR A 68 -17.92 -12.02 -9.50
C THR A 68 -16.73 -11.11 -9.81
N ALA A 69 -15.53 -11.58 -9.51
CA ALA A 69 -14.28 -10.94 -9.90
C ALA A 69 -13.84 -11.48 -11.27
N THR A 70 -13.44 -10.60 -12.17
CA THR A 70 -12.76 -10.94 -13.43
C THR A 70 -11.37 -10.32 -13.41
N ILE A 71 -10.35 -11.15 -13.33
CA ILE A 71 -8.94 -10.77 -13.16
C ILE A 71 -8.24 -10.95 -14.50
N LEU A 72 -7.53 -9.91 -14.96
CA LEU A 72 -6.72 -9.95 -16.18
C LEU A 72 -5.23 -9.96 -15.80
N ALA A 73 -4.60 -11.11 -16.02
CA ALA A 73 -3.20 -11.36 -15.63
C ALA A 73 -2.34 -11.77 -16.84
N ARG A 74 -1.02 -11.82 -16.65
CA ARG A 74 -0.07 -12.47 -17.56
C ARG A 74 0.80 -13.43 -16.78
N THR A 75 1.00 -14.64 -17.29
CA THR A 75 1.96 -15.57 -16.68
C THR A 75 3.40 -15.07 -16.85
N THR A 76 4.16 -15.08 -15.76
CA THR A 76 5.62 -14.89 -15.76
C THR A 76 6.35 -16.23 -15.82
N GLU A 77 5.68 -17.37 -15.62
CA GLU A 77 6.24 -18.74 -15.68
C GLU A 77 5.32 -19.75 -16.41
N ASP A 78 5.77 -21.01 -16.55
CA ASP A 78 4.99 -22.11 -17.14
C ASP A 78 4.18 -22.84 -16.05
N LEU A 79 2.88 -22.56 -15.93
CA LEU A 79 2.05 -22.92 -14.78
C LEU A 79 1.15 -24.13 -15.01
N SER A 80 1.19 -25.11 -14.11
CA SER A 80 0.19 -26.19 -13.97
C SER A 80 -0.96 -25.82 -13.04
N SER A 81 -0.71 -24.91 -12.09
CA SER A 81 -1.66 -24.30 -11.18
C SER A 81 -1.12 -22.95 -10.73
N PHE A 82 -2.00 -22.10 -10.22
CA PHE A 82 -1.67 -20.81 -9.60
C PHE A 82 -2.72 -20.49 -8.55
N ASP A 83 -2.44 -19.50 -7.71
CA ASP A 83 -3.07 -19.33 -6.42
C ASP A 83 -3.50 -17.86 -6.25
N LEU A 84 -4.48 -17.58 -5.39
CA LEU A 84 -5.07 -16.25 -5.15
C LEU A 84 -5.48 -16.12 -3.67
N ASP A 85 -5.20 -14.97 -3.10
CA ASP A 85 -5.56 -14.59 -1.73
C ASP A 85 -7.07 -14.28 -1.63
N PHE A 86 -7.85 -15.11 -0.92
CA PHE A 86 -9.29 -14.98 -0.73
C PHE A 86 -9.93 -15.78 0.43
N LEU A 87 -10.99 -15.23 1.05
CA LEU A 87 -11.71 -15.83 2.19
C LEU A 87 -13.17 -16.28 1.95
N LEU A 88 -13.92 -15.74 0.98
CA LEU A 88 -15.36 -16.04 0.85
C LEU A 88 -15.63 -17.36 0.10
N ASP A 89 -16.88 -17.85 0.16
CA ASP A 89 -17.23 -19.18 -0.34
C ASP A 89 -17.29 -19.18 -1.88
N VAL A 90 -16.29 -19.81 -2.51
CA VAL A 90 -16.15 -19.90 -3.97
C VAL A 90 -17.05 -20.99 -4.56
N SER A 91 -17.82 -20.62 -5.59
CA SER A 91 -18.81 -21.48 -6.25
C SER A 91 -18.41 -21.91 -7.68
N GLU A 92 -17.65 -21.06 -8.38
CA GLU A 92 -17.10 -21.36 -9.71
C GLU A 92 -15.79 -20.58 -9.93
N VAL A 93 -14.78 -21.27 -10.43
CA VAL A 93 -13.59 -20.65 -11.04
C VAL A 93 -13.54 -21.02 -12.53
N ARG A 94 -13.23 -20.05 -13.37
CA ARG A 94 -12.91 -20.23 -14.80
C ARG A 94 -11.58 -19.59 -15.13
N VAL A 95 -10.82 -20.25 -16.00
CA VAL A 95 -9.58 -19.72 -16.58
C VAL A 95 -9.73 -19.76 -18.09
N ASN A 96 -9.56 -18.61 -18.74
CA ASN A 96 -9.77 -18.41 -20.18
C ASN A 96 -11.14 -18.96 -20.65
N GLY A 97 -12.18 -18.72 -19.84
CA GLY A 97 -13.57 -19.16 -20.05
C GLY A 97 -13.87 -20.64 -19.72
N ALA A 98 -12.85 -21.51 -19.75
CA ALA A 98 -12.98 -22.92 -19.36
C ALA A 98 -13.11 -23.05 -17.83
N LYS A 99 -13.96 -23.99 -17.36
CA LYS A 99 -14.05 -24.28 -15.91
C LYS A 99 -12.74 -24.89 -15.41
N ALA A 100 -12.21 -24.35 -14.32
CA ALA A 100 -11.08 -24.87 -13.57
C ALA A 100 -11.56 -25.72 -12.38
N SER A 101 -10.67 -26.54 -11.82
CA SER A 101 -10.82 -27.05 -10.45
C SER A 101 -10.08 -26.13 -9.47
N PHE A 102 -10.55 -26.07 -8.24
CA PHE A 102 -9.96 -25.24 -7.20
C PHE A 102 -10.07 -25.91 -5.82
N THR A 103 -9.24 -25.49 -4.88
CA THR A 103 -9.32 -25.84 -3.45
C THR A 103 -9.03 -24.60 -2.61
N THR A 104 -9.74 -24.44 -1.49
CA THR A 104 -9.56 -23.33 -0.55
C THR A 104 -8.83 -23.78 0.71
N SER A 105 -8.05 -22.90 1.35
CA SER A 105 -7.54 -23.08 2.71
C SER A 105 -8.42 -22.38 3.76
N ASP A 106 -8.22 -22.71 5.04
CA ASP A 106 -8.90 -22.05 6.17
C ASP A 106 -8.19 -20.77 6.64
N GLN A 107 -7.06 -20.38 6.03
CA GLN A 107 -6.44 -19.07 6.25
C GLN A 107 -6.95 -18.09 5.21
N HIS A 108 -6.46 -18.14 3.98
CA HIS A 108 -6.83 -17.19 2.92
C HIS A 108 -6.50 -17.66 1.50
N GLU A 109 -6.25 -18.94 1.23
CA GLU A 109 -5.69 -19.37 -0.07
C GLU A 109 -6.73 -19.99 -1.02
N LEU A 110 -6.75 -19.59 -2.30
CA LEU A 110 -7.55 -20.18 -3.38
C LEU A 110 -6.64 -20.76 -4.47
N VAL A 111 -6.28 -22.04 -4.32
CA VAL A 111 -5.51 -22.81 -5.30
C VAL A 111 -6.36 -23.08 -6.55
N ILE A 112 -5.86 -22.75 -7.74
CA ILE A 112 -6.56 -22.91 -9.02
C ILE A 112 -5.76 -23.81 -9.98
N THR A 113 -6.35 -24.93 -10.39
CA THR A 113 -5.82 -25.79 -11.46
C THR A 113 -6.60 -25.55 -12.77
N PRO A 114 -6.02 -24.84 -13.75
CA PRO A 114 -6.65 -24.65 -15.06
C PRO A 114 -6.75 -25.97 -15.84
N LYS A 115 -7.78 -26.09 -16.69
CA LYS A 115 -8.02 -27.30 -17.51
C LYS A 115 -6.86 -27.63 -18.47
N THR A 116 -6.14 -26.59 -18.90
CA THR A 116 -4.92 -26.69 -19.72
C THR A 116 -3.85 -25.86 -19.01
N PRO A 117 -2.62 -26.37 -18.83
CA PRO A 117 -1.52 -25.58 -18.29
C PRO A 117 -1.24 -24.31 -19.11
N LEU A 118 -0.72 -23.27 -18.44
CA LEU A 118 -0.55 -21.93 -18.97
C LEU A 118 0.93 -21.66 -19.26
N ALA A 119 1.28 -21.45 -20.53
CA ALA A 119 2.67 -21.21 -20.91
C ALA A 119 3.15 -19.80 -20.52
N LYS A 120 4.44 -19.61 -20.25
CA LYS A 120 5.07 -18.34 -19.88
C LYS A 120 4.75 -17.22 -20.89
N GLY A 121 4.40 -16.04 -20.37
CA GLY A 121 4.05 -14.83 -21.15
C GLY A 121 2.62 -14.81 -21.67
N THR A 122 1.78 -15.80 -21.36
CA THR A 122 0.41 -15.93 -21.87
C THR A 122 -0.54 -14.99 -21.11
N PRO A 123 -1.40 -14.21 -21.79
CA PRO A 123 -2.51 -13.50 -21.14
C PRO A 123 -3.54 -14.47 -20.56
N VAL A 124 -4.01 -14.19 -19.36
CA VAL A 124 -4.97 -15.01 -18.62
C VAL A 124 -6.16 -14.16 -18.20
N THR A 125 -7.36 -14.70 -18.37
CA THR A 125 -8.58 -14.18 -17.74
C THR A 125 -9.10 -15.19 -16.73
N VAL A 126 -9.03 -14.84 -15.46
CA VAL A 126 -9.60 -15.63 -14.36
C VAL A 126 -10.96 -15.04 -13.99
N VAL A 127 -11.98 -15.87 -13.83
CA VAL A 127 -13.30 -15.45 -13.33
C VAL A 127 -13.66 -16.28 -12.12
N VAL A 128 -13.83 -15.63 -10.97
CA VAL A 128 -14.18 -16.26 -9.69
C VAL A 128 -15.57 -15.78 -9.28
N ARG A 129 -16.48 -16.72 -8.98
CA ARG A 129 -17.83 -16.45 -8.47
C ARG A 129 -17.94 -16.87 -7.02
N TYR A 130 -18.36 -15.96 -6.16
CA TYR A 130 -18.34 -16.18 -4.72
C TYR A 130 -19.52 -15.51 -4.01
N SER A 131 -19.76 -15.96 -2.79
CA SER A 131 -20.67 -15.31 -1.84
C SER A 131 -20.21 -15.58 -0.42
N GLY A 132 -20.61 -14.74 0.53
CA GLY A 132 -20.36 -15.01 1.94
C GLY A 132 -20.89 -13.92 2.84
N VAL A 133 -20.56 -14.03 4.12
CA VAL A 133 -20.79 -13.00 5.13
C VAL A 133 -19.42 -12.60 5.66
N PRO A 134 -18.80 -11.51 5.17
CA PRO A 134 -17.39 -11.23 5.46
C PRO A 134 -17.09 -11.04 6.96
N SER A 135 -18.01 -10.48 7.76
CA SER A 135 -17.85 -10.38 9.23
C SER A 135 -17.80 -11.73 9.98
N LYS A 136 -17.99 -12.85 9.28
CA LYS A 136 -17.88 -14.22 9.82
C LYS A 136 -16.67 -15.00 9.32
N LYS A 137 -15.83 -14.39 8.48
CA LYS A 137 -14.55 -14.97 8.04
C LYS A 137 -13.41 -14.41 8.87
N SER A 138 -12.39 -15.21 9.13
CA SER A 138 -11.19 -14.77 9.83
C SER A 138 -10.02 -15.57 9.29
N ALA A 139 -8.96 -14.86 8.95
CA ALA A 139 -7.63 -15.41 8.72
C ALA A 139 -6.76 -15.03 9.92
N TYR A 140 -5.84 -15.92 10.32
CA TYR A 140 -4.83 -15.71 11.37
C TYR A 140 -5.33 -15.21 12.76
N GLY A 141 -6.65 -15.11 12.98
CA GLY A 141 -7.29 -14.68 14.22
C GLY A 141 -8.01 -13.32 14.18
N PHE A 142 -7.94 -12.57 13.08
CA PHE A 142 -8.53 -11.22 12.94
C PHE A 142 -9.53 -11.11 11.78
N ASN A 143 -10.09 -9.91 11.55
CA ASN A 143 -11.09 -9.61 10.52
C ASN A 143 -11.03 -8.13 10.12
N THR A 144 -10.82 -7.83 8.84
CA THR A 144 -10.64 -6.47 8.29
C THR A 144 -11.89 -5.93 7.58
N TRP A 145 -13.08 -6.47 7.94
CA TRP A 145 -14.39 -6.07 7.41
C TRP A 145 -15.23 -5.36 8.48
N HIS A 146 -15.08 -4.04 8.54
CA HIS A 146 -15.61 -3.21 9.61
C HIS A 146 -17.10 -2.91 9.38
N ARG A 147 -17.95 -3.68 10.08
CA ARG A 147 -19.40 -3.45 10.15
C ARG A 147 -19.73 -2.06 10.69
N THR A 148 -20.54 -1.32 9.95
CA THR A 148 -21.23 -0.12 10.45
C THR A 148 -22.69 -0.47 10.83
N PRO A 149 -23.43 0.41 11.54
CA PRO A 149 -24.84 0.20 11.86
C PRO A 149 -25.75 0.02 10.63
N ASP A 150 -25.33 0.55 9.48
CA ASP A 150 -26.12 0.72 8.26
C ASP A 150 -25.49 0.05 7.01
N GLY A 151 -24.33 -0.59 7.16
CA GLY A 151 -23.49 -1.10 6.08
C GLY A 151 -22.16 -1.68 6.57
N ALA A 152 -21.08 -1.48 5.83
CA ALA A 152 -19.74 -1.96 6.17
C ALA A 152 -18.65 -1.23 5.37
N VAL A 153 -17.40 -1.42 5.80
CA VAL A 153 -16.19 -0.87 5.18
C VAL A 153 -15.12 -1.96 5.08
N ALA A 154 -14.45 -2.06 3.93
CA ALA A 154 -13.14 -2.69 3.79
C ALA A 154 -12.09 -1.58 3.56
N ALA A 155 -11.19 -1.42 4.54
CA ALA A 155 -10.02 -0.54 4.49
C ALA A 155 -9.13 -0.93 5.68
N ASP A 156 -8.00 -1.57 5.39
CA ASP A 156 -7.02 -2.04 6.37
C ASP A 156 -5.68 -2.30 5.67
N GLU A 157 -4.59 -2.32 6.43
CA GLU A 157 -3.23 -2.61 5.96
C GLU A 157 -2.58 -3.56 6.97
N PRO A 158 -1.84 -4.61 6.55
CA PRO A 158 -1.45 -4.96 5.18
C PRO A 158 -2.54 -5.62 4.31
N GLU A 159 -3.64 -6.14 4.88
CA GLU A 159 -4.57 -7.06 4.18
C GLU A 159 -6.07 -6.68 4.26
N ALA A 160 -6.55 -5.91 3.28
CA ALA A 160 -7.99 -5.64 3.11
C ALA A 160 -8.70 -6.58 2.13
N ALA A 161 -8.00 -7.15 1.12
CA ALA A 161 -8.67 -7.68 -0.07
C ALA A 161 -9.48 -8.97 0.19
N TRP A 162 -8.92 -9.91 0.97
CA TRP A 162 -9.41 -11.30 1.07
C TRP A 162 -10.88 -11.40 1.46
N TRP A 163 -11.34 -10.48 2.31
CA TRP A 163 -12.70 -10.42 2.83
C TRP A 163 -13.76 -9.99 1.79
N TRP A 164 -13.37 -9.44 0.63
CA TRP A 164 -14.32 -8.94 -0.37
C TRP A 164 -14.00 -9.22 -1.84
N PHE A 165 -12.74 -9.46 -2.23
CA PHE A 165 -12.39 -9.97 -3.57
C PHE A 165 -11.14 -10.87 -3.59
N PRO A 166 -11.07 -11.87 -4.49
CA PRO A 166 -9.90 -12.70 -4.68
C PRO A 166 -8.81 -11.90 -5.41
N SER A 167 -7.58 -11.98 -4.91
CA SER A 167 -6.50 -11.05 -5.25
C SER A 167 -5.13 -11.73 -5.30
N ASN A 168 -4.13 -11.00 -5.76
CA ASN A 168 -2.71 -11.28 -5.53
C ASN A 168 -2.25 -10.25 -4.48
N ASP A 169 -2.45 -10.54 -3.19
CA ASP A 169 -2.50 -9.50 -2.16
C ASP A 169 -1.12 -9.08 -1.66
N HIS A 170 -0.40 -8.32 -2.49
CA HIS A 170 0.88 -7.70 -2.10
C HIS A 170 1.08 -6.37 -2.83
N PRO A 171 1.65 -5.32 -2.19
CA PRO A 171 1.88 -4.02 -2.82
C PRO A 171 2.69 -4.06 -4.12
N SER A 172 3.43 -5.15 -4.39
CA SER A 172 4.23 -5.32 -5.62
C SER A 172 3.49 -5.86 -6.85
N ASP A 173 2.19 -6.16 -6.79
CA ASP A 173 1.38 -6.54 -7.96
C ASP A 173 0.24 -5.53 -8.20
N LYS A 174 0.61 -4.34 -8.70
CA LYS A 174 -0.28 -3.17 -8.80
C LYS A 174 -1.16 -3.23 -10.04
N ALA A 175 -2.47 -3.31 -9.83
CA ALA A 175 -3.48 -3.46 -10.89
C ALA A 175 -4.35 -2.20 -11.06
N THR A 176 -5.13 -2.14 -12.15
CA THR A 176 -6.24 -1.17 -12.30
C THR A 176 -7.57 -1.80 -11.88
N TYR A 177 -8.57 -1.00 -11.49
CA TYR A 177 -9.83 -1.53 -10.92
C TYR A 177 -11.08 -0.89 -11.53
N ASP A 178 -12.04 -1.72 -11.94
CA ASP A 178 -13.44 -1.33 -12.19
C ASP A 178 -14.31 -1.97 -11.09
N VAL A 179 -14.91 -1.16 -10.22
CA VAL A 179 -15.66 -1.64 -9.04
C VAL A 179 -17.14 -1.29 -9.18
N SER A 180 -17.97 -2.28 -9.49
CA SER A 180 -19.40 -2.15 -9.74
C SER A 180 -20.22 -2.74 -8.58
N VAL A 181 -20.77 -1.89 -7.70
CA VAL A 181 -21.42 -2.31 -6.45
C VAL A 181 -22.91 -2.03 -6.47
N ALA A 182 -23.73 -3.08 -6.42
CA ALA A 182 -25.18 -3.00 -6.26
C ALA A 182 -25.59 -3.06 -4.78
N VAL A 183 -26.25 -2.02 -4.29
CA VAL A 183 -26.76 -1.91 -2.90
C VAL A 183 -28.27 -1.60 -2.90
N PRO A 184 -29.01 -1.84 -1.80
CA PRO A 184 -30.43 -1.49 -1.73
C PRO A 184 -30.68 0.01 -1.94
N ASP A 185 -31.80 0.37 -2.56
CA ASP A 185 -32.12 1.76 -2.90
C ASP A 185 -32.06 2.70 -1.67
N GLY A 186 -31.46 3.88 -1.89
CA GLY A 186 -31.20 4.87 -0.84
C GLY A 186 -29.97 4.58 0.04
N THR A 187 -29.23 3.49 -0.19
CA THR A 187 -27.87 3.28 0.34
C THR A 187 -26.85 3.71 -0.72
N GLN A 188 -25.67 4.19 -0.28
CA GLN A 188 -24.56 4.61 -1.13
C GLN A 188 -23.45 3.54 -1.11
N ALA A 189 -22.71 3.41 -2.20
CA ALA A 189 -21.46 2.65 -2.26
C ALA A 189 -20.35 3.51 -2.84
N ILE A 190 -19.22 3.57 -2.14
CA ILE A 190 -18.05 4.42 -2.42
C ILE A 190 -16.83 3.51 -2.58
N SER A 191 -15.95 3.85 -3.52
CA SER A 191 -14.70 3.14 -3.81
C SER A 191 -13.70 4.10 -4.47
N ASN A 192 -12.57 3.57 -4.93
CA ASN A 192 -11.44 4.33 -5.47
C ASN A 192 -11.74 4.93 -6.86
N GLY A 193 -10.98 5.96 -7.21
CA GLY A 193 -11.02 6.67 -8.47
C GLY A 193 -12.35 7.41 -8.70
N THR A 194 -12.78 7.44 -9.95
CA THR A 194 -13.89 8.28 -10.42
C THR A 194 -15.18 7.49 -10.64
N LEU A 195 -16.30 8.01 -10.14
CA LEU A 195 -17.63 7.44 -10.33
C LEU A 195 -18.09 7.61 -11.78
N GLN A 196 -18.10 6.52 -12.55
CA GLN A 196 -18.42 6.52 -13.98
C GLN A 196 -19.93 6.64 -14.24
N SER A 197 -20.75 5.95 -13.43
CA SER A 197 -22.21 6.00 -13.53
C SER A 197 -22.91 5.44 -12.30
N THR A 198 -24.13 5.90 -12.07
CA THR A 198 -25.09 5.33 -11.11
C THR A 198 -26.36 4.89 -11.84
N GLY A 199 -27.07 3.89 -11.32
CA GLY A 199 -28.34 3.46 -11.89
C GLY A 199 -29.18 2.57 -10.97
N SER A 200 -30.44 2.93 -10.78
CA SER A 200 -31.38 2.21 -9.91
C SER A 200 -32.32 1.32 -10.72
N LYS A 201 -32.48 0.05 -10.30
CA LYS A 201 -33.34 -0.95 -10.94
C LYS A 201 -33.81 -2.01 -9.94
N LEU A 202 -35.13 -2.22 -9.89
CA LEU A 202 -35.77 -3.31 -9.10
C LEU A 202 -35.44 -3.30 -7.59
N GLY A 203 -35.30 -2.11 -6.97
CA GLY A 203 -34.98 -1.96 -5.54
C GLY A 203 -33.49 -1.90 -5.21
N TRP A 204 -32.62 -1.86 -6.23
CA TRP A 204 -31.17 -1.83 -6.10
C TRP A 204 -30.56 -0.70 -6.92
N THR A 205 -29.65 0.05 -6.33
CA THR A 205 -28.84 1.09 -6.98
C THR A 205 -27.42 0.59 -7.14
N THR A 206 -26.93 0.58 -8.38
CA THR A 206 -25.54 0.23 -8.71
C THR A 206 -24.70 1.49 -8.85
N TYR A 207 -23.55 1.51 -8.19
CA TYR A 207 -22.48 2.51 -8.31
C TYR A 207 -21.31 1.87 -9.05
N ASN A 208 -20.77 2.53 -10.08
CA ASN A 208 -19.70 1.99 -10.92
C ASN A 208 -18.50 2.93 -10.84
N TRP A 209 -17.51 2.55 -10.03
CA TRP A 209 -16.26 3.29 -9.79
C TRP A 209 -15.14 2.75 -10.68
N ARG A 210 -14.18 3.62 -11.03
CA ARG A 210 -13.01 3.27 -11.85
C ARG A 210 -11.75 3.91 -11.30
N GLN A 211 -10.81 3.07 -10.88
CA GLN A 211 -9.40 3.40 -10.78
C GLN A 211 -8.73 3.06 -12.12
N ASN A 212 -8.20 4.08 -12.80
CA ASN A 212 -7.50 3.92 -14.09
C ASN A 212 -5.97 4.02 -13.98
N LYS A 213 -5.42 4.05 -12.75
CA LYS A 213 -4.00 4.00 -12.44
C LYS A 213 -3.67 2.70 -11.69
N PRO A 214 -2.46 2.13 -11.80
CA PRO A 214 -2.08 0.99 -10.98
C PRO A 214 -2.18 1.32 -9.49
N GLN A 215 -2.66 0.34 -8.73
CA GLN A 215 -3.06 0.45 -7.34
C GLN A 215 -2.76 -0.87 -6.62
N ALA A 216 -2.19 -0.79 -5.41
CA ALA A 216 -2.02 -1.95 -4.54
C ALA A 216 -3.39 -2.46 -4.03
N THR A 217 -3.44 -3.73 -3.67
CA THR A 217 -4.65 -4.44 -3.24
C THR A 217 -5.20 -3.95 -1.90
N TYR A 218 -4.35 -3.69 -0.91
CA TYR A 218 -4.76 -3.14 0.40
C TYR A 218 -5.39 -1.75 0.30
N LEU A 219 -4.89 -0.91 -0.63
CA LEU A 219 -5.41 0.43 -0.91
C LEU A 219 -6.83 0.43 -1.49
N ALA A 220 -7.29 -0.71 -2.02
CA ALA A 220 -8.63 -0.82 -2.59
C ALA A 220 -9.68 -0.78 -1.46
N THR A 221 -10.59 0.19 -1.54
CA THR A 221 -11.65 0.40 -0.53
C THR A 221 -13.03 0.10 -1.07
N LEU A 222 -13.88 -0.44 -0.20
CA LEU A 222 -15.32 -0.49 -0.38
C LEU A 222 -16.00 0.03 0.88
N ALA A 223 -16.70 1.15 0.78
CA ALA A 223 -17.55 1.68 1.84
C ALA A 223 -19.01 1.71 1.41
N VAL A 224 -19.88 1.03 2.17
CA VAL A 224 -21.34 1.01 1.94
C VAL A 224 -22.07 1.50 3.18
N GLY A 225 -23.03 2.41 3.01
CA GLY A 225 -23.79 3.00 4.12
C GLY A 225 -24.70 4.16 3.69
N LYS A 226 -25.12 4.97 4.65
CA LYS A 226 -25.86 6.22 4.51
C LYS A 226 -24.88 7.38 4.63
N PHE A 227 -24.38 7.81 3.47
CA PHE A 227 -23.42 8.90 3.40
C PHE A 227 -24.08 10.20 2.98
N ASP A 228 -23.66 11.29 3.61
CA ASP A 228 -23.73 12.62 3.05
C ASP A 228 -22.48 12.83 2.19
N ILE A 229 -22.64 13.18 0.90
CA ILE A 229 -21.53 13.22 -0.05
C ILE A 229 -21.40 14.64 -0.58
N THR A 230 -20.21 15.22 -0.41
CA THR A 230 -19.82 16.53 -0.93
C THR A 230 -18.87 16.35 -2.12
N THR A 231 -18.93 17.28 -3.08
CA THR A 231 -18.09 17.26 -4.28
C THR A 231 -17.55 18.66 -4.57
N SER A 232 -16.26 18.73 -4.88
CA SER A 232 -15.56 19.97 -5.23
C SER A 232 -14.44 19.68 -6.22
N THR A 233 -13.65 20.69 -6.54
CA THR A 233 -12.42 20.57 -7.33
C THR A 233 -11.36 21.42 -6.66
N SER A 234 -10.11 20.96 -6.59
CA SER A 234 -8.99 21.76 -6.11
C SER A 234 -8.67 22.92 -7.08
N ASP A 235 -7.90 23.92 -6.65
CA ASP A 235 -7.44 25.01 -7.52
C ASP A 235 -6.44 24.49 -8.57
N GLY A 236 -5.72 23.41 -8.26
CA GLY A 236 -4.93 22.61 -9.20
C GLY A 236 -5.78 21.76 -10.18
N GLY A 237 -7.10 21.73 -10.02
CA GLY A 237 -8.03 21.07 -10.94
C GLY A 237 -8.36 19.60 -10.61
N VAL A 238 -7.94 19.08 -9.46
CA VAL A 238 -8.22 17.69 -9.06
C VAL A 238 -9.67 17.56 -8.55
N PRO A 239 -10.51 16.67 -9.11
CA PRO A 239 -11.85 16.42 -8.57
C PRO A 239 -11.79 15.82 -7.17
N VAL A 240 -12.50 16.40 -6.21
CA VAL A 240 -12.56 15.94 -4.81
C VAL A 240 -13.96 15.41 -4.50
N VAL A 241 -14.04 14.24 -3.88
CA VAL A 241 -15.30 13.65 -3.41
C VAL A 241 -15.14 13.18 -1.96
N ASN A 242 -15.85 13.83 -1.05
CA ASN A 242 -15.82 13.52 0.38
C ASN A 242 -17.15 12.91 0.83
N ALA A 243 -17.12 12.04 1.85
CA ALA A 243 -18.32 11.33 2.30
C ALA A 243 -18.37 11.07 3.80
N TYR A 244 -19.43 11.52 4.46
CA TYR A 244 -19.60 11.47 5.92
C TYR A 244 -20.80 10.60 6.27
N SER A 245 -20.64 9.63 7.19
CA SER A 245 -21.79 8.86 7.69
C SER A 245 -22.76 9.80 8.40
N LYS A 246 -24.07 9.61 8.20
CA LYS A 246 -25.10 10.46 8.80
C LYS A 246 -25.26 10.29 10.31
N ASP A 247 -24.59 9.29 10.89
CA ASP A 247 -24.67 8.92 12.30
C ASP A 247 -23.35 9.21 13.08
N LEU A 248 -22.47 10.09 12.58
CA LEU A 248 -21.17 10.43 13.20
C LEU A 248 -21.26 11.15 14.57
N GLY A 249 -22.42 11.70 14.92
CA GLY A 249 -22.63 12.45 16.16
C GLY A 249 -21.73 13.68 16.26
N ASP A 250 -21.17 13.92 17.44
CA ASP A 250 -20.33 15.09 17.74
C ASP A 250 -19.06 15.19 16.86
N ASN A 251 -18.66 14.09 16.21
CA ASN A 251 -17.49 14.06 15.32
C ASN A 251 -17.73 14.73 13.95
N ASP A 252 -18.98 14.86 13.48
CA ASP A 252 -19.30 15.30 12.10
C ASP A 252 -18.67 16.68 11.76
N GLY A 253 -18.80 17.65 12.67
CA GLY A 253 -18.27 19.00 12.45
C GLY A 253 -16.74 19.04 12.40
N ALA A 254 -16.08 18.28 13.26
CA ALA A 254 -14.61 18.16 13.30
C ALA A 254 -14.06 17.39 12.09
N ALA A 255 -14.75 16.32 11.68
CA ALA A 255 -14.45 15.53 10.49
C ALA A 255 -14.53 16.39 9.22
N ARG A 256 -15.63 17.11 9.00
CA ARG A 256 -15.79 18.02 7.84
C ARG A 256 -14.77 19.14 7.84
N ALA A 257 -14.57 19.82 8.97
CA ALA A 257 -13.59 20.90 9.11
C ALA A 257 -12.13 20.45 8.89
N SER A 258 -11.86 19.14 8.87
CA SER A 258 -10.56 18.57 8.54
C SER A 258 -10.52 18.08 7.09
N VAL A 259 -11.43 17.18 6.70
CA VAL A 259 -11.41 16.46 5.42
C VAL A 259 -11.81 17.34 4.23
N GLU A 260 -12.62 18.39 4.42
CA GLU A 260 -12.92 19.34 3.34
C GLU A 260 -11.69 20.21 2.95
N ARG A 261 -10.60 20.20 3.73
CA ARG A 261 -9.29 20.77 3.32
C ARG A 261 -8.54 19.90 2.30
N THR A 262 -9.05 18.73 1.89
CA THR A 262 -8.33 17.81 0.98
C THR A 262 -7.87 18.48 -0.32
N GLY A 263 -8.68 19.35 -0.94
CA GLY A 263 -8.27 20.05 -2.17
C GLY A 263 -7.07 20.98 -1.96
N GLU A 264 -7.12 21.80 -0.90
CA GLU A 264 -6.03 22.70 -0.47
C GLU A 264 -4.73 21.91 -0.19
N ILE A 265 -4.85 20.80 0.54
CA ILE A 265 -3.70 19.99 0.96
C ILE A 265 -3.10 19.22 -0.22
N VAL A 266 -3.91 18.72 -1.16
CA VAL A 266 -3.41 18.10 -2.41
C VAL A 266 -2.66 19.10 -3.28
N ASP A 267 -3.17 20.33 -3.42
CA ASP A 267 -2.48 21.37 -4.20
C ASP A 267 -1.18 21.84 -3.51
N TRP A 268 -1.17 21.94 -2.18
CA TRP A 268 0.01 22.25 -1.38
C TRP A 268 1.07 21.14 -1.45
N LEU A 269 0.69 19.87 -1.23
CA LEU A 269 1.57 18.69 -1.38
C LEU A 269 2.13 18.60 -2.79
N SER A 270 1.35 18.94 -3.82
CA SER A 270 1.82 18.99 -5.21
C SER A 270 2.96 19.99 -5.41
N GLY A 271 3.00 21.04 -4.59
CA GLY A 271 4.11 21.99 -4.52
C GLY A 271 5.44 21.37 -4.08
N TYR A 272 5.41 20.28 -3.30
CA TYR A 272 6.59 19.56 -2.82
C TYR A 272 6.87 18.31 -3.67
N PHE A 273 5.90 17.39 -3.78
CA PHE A 273 6.06 16.05 -4.35
C PHE A 273 5.81 15.99 -5.88
N GLY A 274 5.34 17.08 -6.49
CA GLY A 274 5.00 17.13 -7.92
C GLY A 274 3.51 16.87 -8.18
N PRO A 275 3.05 16.87 -9.45
CA PRO A 275 1.63 16.78 -9.77
C PRO A 275 0.95 15.58 -9.12
N TYR A 276 -0.28 15.76 -8.64
CA TYR A 276 -1.09 14.68 -8.06
C TYR A 276 -1.25 13.51 -9.06
N PRO A 277 -0.91 12.25 -8.69
CA PRO A 277 -0.71 11.17 -9.65
C PRO A 277 -2.01 10.50 -10.14
N PHE A 278 -3.16 10.78 -9.51
CA PHE A 278 -4.42 10.06 -9.75
C PHE A 278 -5.56 10.94 -10.31
N SER A 279 -6.69 10.30 -10.63
CA SER A 279 -7.82 10.92 -11.36
C SER A 279 -8.82 11.72 -10.49
N SER A 280 -8.71 11.61 -9.16
CA SER A 280 -9.54 12.30 -8.16
C SER A 280 -8.91 12.16 -6.79
N ALA A 281 -9.26 13.01 -5.83
CA ALA A 281 -8.90 12.89 -4.43
C ALA A 281 -10.16 12.92 -3.52
N GLY A 282 -9.95 13.01 -2.21
CA GLY A 282 -10.99 13.05 -1.18
C GLY A 282 -10.88 11.91 -0.18
N GLY A 283 -11.80 11.86 0.77
CA GLY A 283 -11.84 10.80 1.78
C GLY A 283 -13.22 10.62 2.42
N TYR A 284 -13.36 9.61 3.26
CA TYR A 284 -14.63 9.23 3.85
C TYR A 284 -14.52 8.88 5.34
N VAL A 285 -15.57 9.22 6.07
CA VAL A 285 -15.65 9.11 7.53
C VAL A 285 -16.90 8.27 7.87
N PRO A 286 -16.78 6.94 7.91
CA PRO A 286 -17.87 6.02 8.22
C PRO A 286 -18.05 5.85 9.73
N ASN A 287 -19.21 5.37 10.18
CA ASN A 287 -19.44 5.11 11.61
C ASN A 287 -18.84 3.74 12.03
N THR A 288 -17.52 3.69 12.21
CA THR A 288 -16.72 2.53 12.65
C THR A 288 -16.11 2.74 14.04
N THR A 289 -15.56 1.67 14.64
CA THR A 289 -14.94 1.68 15.98
C THR A 289 -13.41 1.51 15.97
N THR A 290 -12.78 1.58 14.79
CA THR A 290 -11.34 1.41 14.54
C THR A 290 -10.49 2.52 15.17
N GLY A 291 -9.18 2.30 15.36
CA GLY A 291 -8.24 3.36 15.79
C GLY A 291 -7.81 4.28 14.64
N TYR A 292 -7.49 3.66 13.51
CA TYR A 292 -6.64 4.18 12.45
C TYR A 292 -7.34 5.08 11.41
N ALA A 293 -6.52 5.76 10.61
CA ALA A 293 -6.85 6.23 9.26
C ALA A 293 -6.11 5.34 8.25
N LEU A 294 -6.43 5.42 6.95
CA LEU A 294 -5.69 4.70 5.92
C LEU A 294 -5.78 5.39 4.57
N GLU A 295 -4.66 5.49 3.87
CA GLU A 295 -4.48 6.31 2.67
C GLU A 295 -5.34 5.88 1.47
N THR A 296 -5.86 4.64 1.46
CA THR A 296 -6.79 4.03 0.48
C THR A 296 -7.01 4.83 -0.81
N GLN A 297 -6.03 4.70 -1.70
CA GLN A 297 -5.77 5.50 -2.90
C GLN A 297 -6.97 6.26 -3.49
N THR A 298 -6.84 7.60 -3.59
CA THR A 298 -7.86 8.59 -4.03
C THR A 298 -9.06 8.81 -3.12
N ARG A 299 -9.24 7.98 -2.08
CA ARG A 299 -10.48 7.91 -1.29
C ARG A 299 -10.17 7.54 0.16
N VAL A 300 -9.26 8.30 0.78
CA VAL A 300 -8.74 8.09 2.15
C VAL A 300 -9.82 7.72 3.17
N TYR A 301 -9.54 6.72 4.01
CA TYR A 301 -10.34 6.30 5.14
C TYR A 301 -9.96 7.06 6.40
N TYR A 302 -10.94 7.54 7.16
CA TYR A 302 -10.70 8.09 8.51
C TYR A 302 -11.67 7.50 9.52
N SER A 303 -11.15 6.88 10.59
CA SER A 303 -11.96 6.56 11.77
C SER A 303 -12.57 7.84 12.39
N PRO A 304 -13.82 7.82 12.88
CA PRO A 304 -14.39 8.92 13.66
C PRO A 304 -13.54 9.32 14.87
N LYS A 305 -12.74 8.40 15.43
CA LYS A 305 -11.85 8.69 16.58
C LYS A 305 -10.81 9.77 16.25
N GLN A 306 -10.37 9.87 15.01
CA GLN A 306 -9.39 10.88 14.55
C GLN A 306 -9.90 12.32 14.72
N PHE A 307 -11.21 12.50 14.92
CA PHE A 307 -11.88 13.79 15.09
C PHE A 307 -12.54 13.97 16.47
N ALA A 308 -12.44 12.98 17.36
CA ALA A 308 -13.08 13.00 18.68
C ALA A 308 -12.50 14.05 19.65
N ASN A 309 -11.30 14.57 19.36
CA ASN A 309 -10.66 15.67 20.09
C ASN A 309 -10.76 17.03 19.36
N GLY A 310 -11.63 17.13 18.35
CA GLY A 310 -11.76 18.29 17.47
C GLY A 310 -11.06 18.09 16.12
N SER A 311 -11.00 19.15 15.31
CA SER A 311 -10.46 19.08 13.95
C SER A 311 -8.99 18.69 13.93
N ASN A 312 -8.66 17.69 13.12
CA ASN A 312 -7.32 17.14 12.97
C ASN A 312 -6.89 17.25 11.49
N THR A 313 -6.26 18.36 11.12
CA THR A 313 -5.63 18.50 9.80
C THR A 313 -4.35 17.67 9.68
N SER A 314 -3.71 17.29 10.80
CA SER A 314 -2.43 16.57 10.78
C SER A 314 -2.59 15.17 10.18
N VAL A 315 -3.67 14.45 10.53
CA VAL A 315 -3.99 13.16 9.88
C VAL A 315 -4.27 13.37 8.39
N VAL A 316 -5.08 14.35 8.01
CA VAL A 316 -5.40 14.64 6.60
C VAL A 316 -4.15 14.95 5.77
N VAL A 317 -3.11 15.55 6.36
CA VAL A 317 -1.80 15.75 5.69
C VAL A 317 -0.99 14.45 5.58
N HIS A 318 -1.02 13.57 6.60
CA HIS A 318 -0.36 12.26 6.59
C HIS A 318 -0.95 11.38 5.47
N GLU A 319 -2.25 11.13 5.50
CA GLU A 319 -2.94 10.27 4.52
C GLU A 319 -2.82 10.78 3.08
N LEU A 320 -2.80 12.10 2.87
CA LEU A 320 -2.68 12.68 1.54
C LEU A 320 -1.23 12.70 1.04
N ALA A 321 -0.21 12.61 1.91
CA ALA A 321 1.19 12.48 1.51
C ALA A 321 1.47 11.07 0.92
N HIS A 322 0.83 10.04 1.46
CA HIS A 322 0.93 8.67 0.94
C HIS A 322 0.46 8.53 -0.51
N GLN A 323 -0.40 9.45 -1.00
CA GLN A 323 -0.82 9.49 -2.39
C GLN A 323 0.36 9.60 -3.38
N TRP A 324 1.54 10.03 -2.92
CA TRP A 324 2.82 9.94 -3.63
C TRP A 324 3.75 8.87 -3.03
N TYR A 325 3.81 8.78 -1.69
CA TYR A 325 4.71 7.92 -0.92
C TYR A 325 3.96 6.74 -0.26
N GLY A 326 3.64 5.73 -1.06
CA GLY A 326 2.77 4.60 -0.70
C GLY A 326 1.89 4.18 -1.86
N ASP A 327 1.09 5.09 -2.41
CA ASP A 327 0.14 4.78 -3.50
C ASP A 327 0.80 4.81 -4.88
N ASP A 328 1.58 5.84 -5.20
CA ASP A 328 2.17 6.02 -6.54
C ASP A 328 3.44 5.19 -6.65
N VAL A 329 4.38 5.41 -5.74
CA VAL A 329 5.53 4.53 -5.50
C VAL A 329 5.22 3.69 -4.27
N SER A 330 4.89 2.41 -4.47
CA SER A 330 4.57 1.50 -3.37
C SER A 330 5.78 0.70 -2.90
N LEU A 331 5.63 0.00 -1.77
CA LEU A 331 6.67 -0.87 -1.25
C LEU A 331 7.00 -2.00 -2.23
N LYS A 332 8.30 -2.32 -2.34
CA LYS A 332 8.79 -3.54 -3.01
C LYS A 332 8.70 -4.77 -2.11
N GLY A 333 8.68 -4.54 -0.79
CA GLY A 333 8.44 -5.51 0.27
C GLY A 333 8.26 -4.77 1.59
N TRP A 334 7.56 -5.37 2.54
CA TRP A 334 7.04 -4.70 3.73
C TRP A 334 8.12 -4.14 4.67
N LYS A 335 9.32 -4.74 4.65
CA LYS A 335 10.51 -4.20 5.34
C LYS A 335 10.93 -2.78 4.92
N ASP A 336 10.47 -2.28 3.77
CA ASP A 336 10.81 -0.95 3.24
C ASP A 336 9.81 0.15 3.67
N ILE A 337 8.84 -0.18 4.53
CA ILE A 337 7.72 0.66 5.03
C ILE A 337 8.08 2.10 5.44
N TRP A 338 9.31 2.37 5.89
CA TRP A 338 9.79 3.73 6.18
C TRP A 338 9.62 4.72 5.01
N ILE A 339 9.63 4.26 3.76
CA ILE A 339 9.39 5.13 2.59
C ILE A 339 7.97 5.71 2.61
N ASN A 340 6.99 5.00 3.18
CA ASN A 340 5.64 5.51 3.38
C ASN A 340 5.64 6.41 4.63
N GLU A 341 5.74 5.80 5.82
CA GLU A 341 5.47 6.47 7.10
C GLU A 341 6.43 7.59 7.45
N GLY A 342 7.71 7.45 7.11
CA GLY A 342 8.69 8.51 7.31
C GLY A 342 8.33 9.75 6.50
N PHE A 343 7.91 9.59 5.25
CA PHE A 343 7.59 10.70 4.36
C PHE A 343 6.25 11.34 4.67
N ALA A 344 5.23 10.55 5.05
CA ALA A 344 3.96 11.08 5.52
C ALA A 344 4.11 11.85 6.85
N ARG A 345 4.88 11.31 7.82
CA ARG A 345 5.25 12.01 9.05
C ARG A 345 6.05 13.29 8.75
N TYR A 346 6.99 13.27 7.81
CA TYR A 346 7.74 14.46 7.40
C TYR A 346 6.87 15.50 6.65
N ALA A 347 5.82 15.07 5.93
CA ALA A 347 4.85 15.99 5.33
C ALA A 347 4.09 16.79 6.40
N GLN A 348 3.75 16.18 7.54
CA GLN A 348 3.19 16.91 8.68
C GLN A 348 4.18 17.95 9.25
N TRP A 349 5.49 17.69 9.18
CA TRP A 349 6.51 18.65 9.62
C TRP A 349 6.63 19.82 8.64
N LEU A 350 6.61 19.55 7.32
CA LEU A 350 6.53 20.59 6.29
C LEU A 350 5.25 21.43 6.41
N TRP A 351 4.13 20.82 6.80
CA TRP A 351 2.87 21.53 7.05
C TRP A 351 2.93 22.43 8.27
N SER A 352 3.63 22.01 9.33
CA SER A 352 3.89 22.87 10.50
C SER A 352 4.77 24.08 10.16
N GLU A 353 5.74 23.89 9.26
CA GLU A 353 6.60 24.96 8.74
C GLU A 353 5.77 25.94 7.89
N HIS A 354 4.79 25.44 7.13
CA HIS A 354 3.84 26.24 6.34
C HIS A 354 2.88 27.08 7.21
N GLU A 355 2.21 26.47 8.20
CA GLU A 355 1.26 27.14 9.10
C GLU A 355 1.95 28.03 10.17
N GLY A 356 3.29 28.02 10.24
CA GLY A 356 4.06 28.76 11.26
C GLY A 356 3.89 28.19 12.68
N GLU A 357 3.62 26.89 12.79
CA GLU A 357 3.49 26.18 14.06
C GLU A 357 4.83 25.58 14.56
N GLY A 358 5.79 25.38 13.66
CA GLY A 358 7.19 25.05 13.95
C GLY A 358 7.93 24.57 12.70
N THR A 359 9.21 24.90 12.57
CA THR A 359 10.02 24.43 11.42
C THR A 359 10.29 22.92 11.48
N THR A 360 10.61 22.31 10.34
CA THR A 360 11.01 20.90 10.28
C THR A 360 12.23 20.62 11.15
N GLN A 361 13.16 21.58 11.24
CA GLN A 361 14.32 21.48 12.14
C GLN A 361 13.93 21.54 13.62
N GLU A 362 13.01 22.43 14.03
CA GLU A 362 12.56 22.51 15.43
C GLU A 362 11.81 21.24 15.87
N LEU A 363 11.02 20.64 14.96
CA LEU A 363 10.40 19.34 15.17
C LEU A 363 11.43 18.22 15.31
N ALA A 364 12.42 18.19 14.42
CA ALA A 364 13.48 17.19 14.47
C ALA A 364 14.39 17.34 15.71
N ASP A 365 14.76 18.56 16.08
CA ASP A 365 15.47 18.84 17.34
C ASP A 365 14.63 18.38 18.55
N TYR A 366 13.30 18.54 18.51
CA TYR A 366 12.40 18.14 19.59
C TYR A 366 12.26 16.62 19.72
N VAL A 367 12.00 15.90 18.61
CA VAL A 367 11.91 14.43 18.59
C VAL A 367 13.25 13.79 18.94
N TYR A 368 14.37 14.32 18.45
CA TYR A 368 15.67 13.85 18.88
C TYR A 368 15.93 14.17 20.37
N ALA A 369 15.38 15.24 20.94
CA ALA A 369 15.54 15.57 22.36
C ALA A 369 14.63 14.78 23.31
N SER A 370 13.41 14.41 22.90
CA SER A 370 12.42 13.72 23.73
C SER A 370 12.87 12.31 24.15
N HIS A 371 13.42 11.53 23.21
CA HIS A 371 13.81 10.13 23.45
C HIS A 371 15.23 10.02 24.02
N PRO A 372 15.45 9.62 25.30
CA PRO A 372 16.78 9.44 25.86
C PRO A 372 17.55 8.30 25.18
N SER A 373 18.87 8.22 25.35
CA SER A 373 19.72 7.25 24.62
C SER A 373 19.53 5.78 25.00
N GLY A 374 18.72 5.48 26.02
CA GLY A 374 18.31 4.13 26.43
C GLY A 374 16.83 3.84 26.15
N ASP A 375 16.15 4.69 25.36
CA ASP A 375 14.78 4.48 24.91
C ASP A 375 14.72 3.34 23.86
N ALA A 376 13.67 2.52 23.93
CA ALA A 376 13.43 1.43 22.99
C ALA A 376 13.24 1.93 21.55
N PHE A 377 12.71 3.16 21.39
CA PHE A 377 12.61 3.90 20.13
C PHE A 377 13.90 3.88 19.29
N TRP A 378 15.07 3.88 19.92
CA TRP A 378 16.36 3.85 19.22
C TRP A 378 16.85 2.45 18.83
N THR A 379 16.20 1.39 19.32
CA THR A 379 16.57 -0.01 19.05
C THR A 379 15.87 -0.57 17.81
N VAL A 380 14.68 -0.06 17.49
CA VAL A 380 13.96 -0.31 16.24
C VAL A 380 14.71 0.31 15.06
N LYS A 381 14.66 -0.35 13.91
CA LYS A 381 15.37 0.01 12.68
C LYS A 381 14.38 0.35 11.57
N PRO A 382 14.09 1.62 11.28
CA PRO A 382 13.09 1.95 10.26
C PRO A 382 13.31 1.33 8.87
N GLY A 383 14.55 1.00 8.49
CA GLY A 383 14.85 0.37 7.19
C GLY A 383 14.75 -1.17 7.14
N ASP A 384 14.53 -1.81 8.29
CA ASP A 384 14.20 -3.25 8.45
C ASP A 384 13.69 -3.50 9.89
N PRO A 385 12.45 -3.08 10.22
CA PRO A 385 11.95 -3.06 11.60
C PRO A 385 11.55 -4.44 12.14
N GLY A 386 11.35 -5.42 11.26
CA GLY A 386 10.69 -6.71 11.54
C GLY A 386 9.17 -6.62 11.32
N PRO A 387 8.48 -7.74 11.04
CA PRO A 387 7.04 -7.75 10.76
C PRO A 387 6.23 -7.19 11.93
N ASP A 388 6.49 -7.65 13.15
CA ASP A 388 5.84 -7.18 14.38
C ASP A 388 6.12 -5.69 14.70
N GLY A 389 7.06 -5.05 13.99
CA GLY A 389 7.53 -3.69 14.24
C GLY A 389 7.31 -2.73 13.07
N GLN A 390 6.66 -3.14 11.97
CA GLN A 390 6.57 -2.31 10.77
C GLN A 390 5.79 -1.00 10.94
N PHE A 391 4.89 -0.97 11.93
CA PHE A 391 4.15 0.23 12.35
C PHE A 391 4.59 0.74 13.74
N ASP A 392 5.80 0.40 14.21
CA ASP A 392 6.36 1.00 15.43
C ASP A 392 6.62 2.51 15.23
N LEU A 393 6.43 3.30 16.29
CA LEU A 393 6.59 4.77 16.26
C LEU A 393 7.96 5.24 15.71
N ALA A 394 9.01 4.44 15.85
CA ALA A 394 10.32 4.75 15.27
C ALA A 394 10.28 4.80 13.73
N VAL A 395 9.44 4.00 13.06
CA VAL A 395 9.30 4.00 11.59
C VAL A 395 8.81 5.38 11.11
N TYR A 396 7.93 6.03 11.88
CA TYR A 396 7.42 7.38 11.65
C TYR A 396 8.42 8.46 12.08
N ASP A 397 8.66 8.59 13.39
CA ASP A 397 9.32 9.76 13.97
C ASP A 397 10.84 9.72 13.81
N ARG A 398 11.48 8.57 14.06
CA ARG A 398 12.88 8.37 13.68
C ARG A 398 13.02 8.30 12.14
N GLY A 399 11.96 7.91 11.43
CA GLY A 399 11.88 8.02 9.99
C GLY A 399 11.97 9.44 9.45
N ALA A 400 11.18 10.36 10.01
CA ALA A 400 11.21 11.78 9.67
C ALA A 400 12.51 12.46 10.15
N LEU A 401 13.12 12.00 11.25
CA LEU A 401 14.49 12.41 11.62
C LEU A 401 15.51 12.04 10.52
N ALA A 402 15.40 10.86 9.90
CA ALA A 402 16.28 10.45 8.80
C ALA A 402 16.11 11.36 7.57
N ILE A 403 14.88 11.80 7.29
CA ILE A 403 14.55 12.69 6.17
C ILE A 403 15.03 14.13 6.44
N GLN A 404 14.89 14.63 7.67
CA GLN A 404 15.50 15.91 8.05
C GLN A 404 17.04 15.84 7.96
N ALA A 405 17.65 14.78 8.47
CA ALA A 405 19.10 14.60 8.38
C ALA A 405 19.57 14.53 6.92
N LEU A 406 18.78 13.94 6.03
CA LEU A 406 19.02 13.94 4.59
C LEU A 406 18.91 15.35 3.99
N ARG A 407 17.87 16.14 4.33
CA ARG A 407 17.73 17.56 3.94
C ARG A 407 18.95 18.38 4.39
N ASP A 408 19.37 18.22 5.63
CA ASP A 408 20.52 18.92 6.22
C ASP A 408 21.86 18.53 5.57
N GLU A 409 22.03 17.28 5.14
CA GLU A 409 23.22 16.85 4.39
C GLU A 409 23.20 17.36 2.93
N ILE A 410 22.12 17.16 2.17
CA ILE A 410 22.13 17.46 0.72
C ILE A 410 21.75 18.91 0.36
N GLY A 411 21.10 19.63 1.27
CA GLY A 411 20.62 20.99 1.09
C GLY A 411 19.28 21.10 0.35
N ASP A 412 18.51 22.14 0.68
CA ASP A 412 17.14 22.37 0.22
C ASP A 412 16.94 22.22 -1.31
N ASP A 413 17.82 22.79 -2.14
CA ASP A 413 17.69 22.70 -3.61
C ASP A 413 17.71 21.25 -4.11
N ALA A 414 18.62 20.43 -3.58
CA ALA A 414 18.71 19.00 -3.93
C ALA A 414 17.60 18.19 -3.26
N PHE A 415 17.18 18.57 -2.05
CA PHE A 415 16.12 17.91 -1.29
C PHE A 415 14.73 18.10 -1.91
N PHE A 416 14.35 19.32 -2.29
CA PHE A 416 13.08 19.56 -2.97
C PHE A 416 13.08 19.08 -4.42
N ALA A 417 14.24 18.95 -5.06
CA ALA A 417 14.37 18.24 -6.34
C ALA A 417 14.20 16.71 -6.16
N LEU A 418 14.76 16.13 -5.11
CA LEU A 418 14.59 14.72 -4.72
C LEU A 418 13.12 14.39 -4.44
N LEU A 419 12.46 15.18 -3.57
CA LEU A 419 11.05 15.01 -3.23
C LEU A 419 10.11 15.07 -4.46
N LYS A 420 10.39 15.97 -5.40
CA LYS A 420 9.57 16.14 -6.62
C LYS A 420 9.90 15.14 -7.73
N GLY A 421 11.15 14.67 -7.78
CA GLY A 421 11.64 13.77 -8.79
C GLY A 421 11.33 12.30 -8.49
N TRP A 422 11.35 11.91 -7.22
CA TRP A 422 11.20 10.52 -6.81
C TRP A 422 9.87 9.87 -7.26
N PRO A 423 8.68 10.45 -6.95
CA PRO A 423 7.42 9.89 -7.43
C PRO A 423 7.36 9.88 -8.96
N LYS A 424 7.72 11.01 -9.59
CA LYS A 424 7.74 11.17 -11.05
C LYS A 424 8.55 10.09 -11.79
N ASP A 425 9.71 9.70 -11.26
CA ASP A 425 10.62 8.77 -11.92
C ASP A 425 10.34 7.29 -11.59
N HIS A 426 9.52 7.01 -10.56
CA HIS A 426 9.11 5.66 -10.13
C HIS A 426 7.59 5.43 -10.20
N ALA A 427 6.86 6.35 -10.85
CA ALA A 427 5.41 6.44 -10.84
C ALA A 427 4.71 5.13 -11.20
N TYR A 428 3.67 4.80 -10.44
CA TYR A 428 2.90 3.55 -10.47
C TYR A 428 3.70 2.27 -10.21
N GLY A 429 4.97 2.36 -9.83
CA GLY A 429 5.87 1.24 -9.60
C GLY A 429 6.09 0.91 -8.11
N ASN A 430 7.19 0.19 -7.86
CA ASN A 430 7.56 -0.32 -6.54
C ASN A 430 9.04 -0.10 -6.23
N ALA A 431 9.36 0.27 -5.00
CA ALA A 431 10.70 0.63 -4.57
C ALA A 431 11.09 0.10 -3.18
N SER A 432 12.39 -0.02 -2.95
CA SER A 432 13.00 -0.32 -1.66
C SER A 432 13.86 0.84 -1.13
N VAL A 433 14.26 0.79 0.14
CA VAL A 433 15.17 1.78 0.76
C VAL A 433 16.48 1.91 -0.03
N ALA A 434 16.96 0.82 -0.62
CA ALA A 434 18.14 0.80 -1.48
C ALA A 434 17.91 1.38 -2.89
N ASP A 435 16.65 1.52 -3.33
CA ASP A 435 16.30 2.25 -4.54
C ASP A 435 16.23 3.76 -4.23
N PHE A 436 15.61 4.14 -3.11
CA PHE A 436 15.54 5.54 -2.65
C PHE A 436 16.92 6.14 -2.36
N GLN A 437 17.78 5.42 -1.63
CA GLN A 437 19.16 5.87 -1.37
C GLN A 437 19.89 6.15 -2.69
N ARG A 438 19.86 5.23 -3.66
CA ARG A 438 20.57 5.41 -4.93
C ARG A 438 20.05 6.59 -5.74
N TYR A 439 18.74 6.87 -5.69
CA TYR A 439 18.16 8.06 -6.31
C TYR A 439 18.58 9.35 -5.58
N ALA A 440 18.61 9.36 -4.25
CA ALA A 440 19.11 10.49 -3.46
C ALA A 440 20.61 10.75 -3.70
N GLU A 441 21.43 9.71 -3.84
CA GLU A 441 22.85 9.81 -4.21
C GLU A 441 23.02 10.36 -5.64
N GLN A 442 22.16 9.95 -6.58
CA GLN A 442 22.14 10.49 -7.96
C GLN A 442 21.74 11.97 -8.02
N VAL A 443 20.73 12.40 -7.25
CA VAL A 443 20.24 13.79 -7.24
C VAL A 443 21.20 14.73 -6.53
N SER A 444 21.79 14.30 -5.41
CA SER A 444 22.71 15.13 -4.61
C SER A 444 24.16 15.10 -5.08
N GLY A 445 24.58 14.07 -5.81
CA GLY A 445 25.99 13.81 -6.13
C GLY A 445 26.85 13.42 -4.91
N LYS A 446 26.24 13.14 -3.75
CA LYS A 446 26.91 12.77 -2.50
C LYS A 446 26.80 11.26 -2.23
N PRO A 447 27.79 10.65 -1.56
CA PRO A 447 27.65 9.31 -0.99
C PRO A 447 26.84 9.38 0.31
N LEU A 448 25.71 8.68 0.38
CA LEU A 448 24.75 8.79 1.49
C LEU A 448 24.64 7.51 2.33
N ALA A 449 25.22 6.39 1.90
CA ALA A 449 25.19 5.10 2.62
C ALA A 449 25.42 5.18 4.14
N ALA A 450 26.36 6.01 4.60
CA ALA A 450 26.65 6.17 6.04
C ALA A 450 25.55 6.93 6.82
N LEU A 451 24.82 7.83 6.15
CA LEU A 451 23.66 8.53 6.70
C LEU A 451 22.49 7.56 6.83
N PHE A 452 22.17 6.83 5.76
CA PHE A 452 21.11 5.82 5.77
C PHE A 452 21.37 4.70 6.79
N ASP A 453 22.60 4.19 6.89
CA ASP A 453 22.99 3.23 7.94
C ASP A 453 22.74 3.77 9.35
N THR A 454 23.26 4.97 9.65
CA THR A 454 23.13 5.63 10.95
C THR A 454 21.65 5.83 11.34
N TRP A 455 20.83 6.33 10.43
CA TRP A 455 19.46 6.74 10.74
C TRP A 455 18.43 5.61 10.62
N LEU A 456 18.61 4.63 9.73
CA LEU A 456 17.61 3.58 9.49
C LEU A 456 17.99 2.19 10.02
N PHE A 457 19.28 1.86 10.18
CA PHE A 457 19.73 0.47 10.41
C PHE A 457 20.50 0.24 11.72
N GLN A 458 21.12 1.26 12.30
CA GLN A 458 21.83 1.13 13.58
C GLN A 458 20.86 1.12 14.79
N PRO A 459 20.86 0.08 15.66
CA PRO A 459 19.95 -0.03 16.80
C PRO A 459 20.45 0.76 18.03
N SER A 460 20.80 2.03 17.83
CA SER A 460 21.20 2.95 18.90
C SER A 460 20.94 4.41 18.51
N LYS A 461 20.84 5.30 19.50
CA LYS A 461 20.68 6.74 19.27
C LYS A 461 21.92 7.28 18.54
N PRO A 462 21.77 7.95 17.37
CA PRO A 462 22.89 8.56 16.65
C PRO A 462 23.71 9.46 17.58
N ALA A 463 25.03 9.28 17.59
CA ALA A 463 25.90 10.00 18.51
C ALA A 463 25.83 11.52 18.26
N ALA A 464 26.06 12.34 19.29
CA ALA A 464 25.97 13.80 19.20
C ALA A 464 26.89 14.44 18.13
N ALA A 465 27.91 13.74 17.63
CA ALA A 465 28.69 14.17 16.47
C ALA A 465 27.95 13.95 15.13
N ALA A 466 27.27 12.82 14.97
CA ALA A 466 26.45 12.52 13.80
C ALA A 466 25.17 13.37 13.78
N ALA A 467 24.52 13.55 14.93
CA ALA A 467 23.39 14.48 15.07
C ALA A 467 23.78 15.90 14.64
N ARG A 468 24.89 16.45 15.16
CA ARG A 468 25.38 17.79 14.78
C ARG A 468 25.87 17.91 13.34
N ALA A 469 26.33 16.82 12.72
CA ALA A 469 26.64 16.82 11.30
C ALA A 469 25.36 16.98 10.47
N ALA A 470 24.29 16.28 10.87
CA ALA A 470 22.92 16.46 10.39
C ALA A 470 22.20 17.67 11.04
N SER A 471 22.92 18.74 11.43
CA SER A 471 22.42 19.95 12.11
C SER A 471 21.68 19.79 13.47
N LEU A 472 21.24 18.59 13.84
CA LEU A 472 20.46 18.28 15.04
C LEU A 472 21.28 18.50 16.33
N THR A 473 20.64 19.15 17.31
CA THR A 473 21.18 19.62 18.59
C THR A 473 22.28 20.68 18.49
N LYS A 474 21.88 21.88 18.06
CA LYS A 474 22.64 23.12 18.33
C LYS A 474 22.87 23.27 19.84
N ALA A 475 24.15 23.32 20.24
CA ALA A 475 24.52 23.21 21.65
C ALA A 475 24.25 24.50 22.44
N GLY A 476 23.53 24.39 23.57
CA GLY A 476 23.36 25.45 24.56
C GLY A 476 21.94 26.01 24.71
N THR A 477 21.02 25.67 23.82
CA THR A 477 19.59 26.04 23.90
C THR A 477 18.75 24.87 24.40
N ALA A 478 17.81 25.12 25.31
CA ALA A 478 16.77 24.15 25.65
C ALA A 478 15.78 24.04 24.48
N VAL A 479 15.49 22.82 24.04
CA VAL A 479 14.53 22.60 22.93
C VAL A 479 13.11 22.80 23.44
N VAL A 480 12.34 23.62 22.72
CA VAL A 480 10.94 23.95 23.05
C VAL A 480 10.03 23.08 22.19
N GLN A 481 8.94 22.57 22.77
CA GLN A 481 7.91 21.81 22.03
C GLN A 481 7.27 22.70 20.95
N PRO A 482 7.33 22.34 19.65
CA PRO A 482 6.64 23.06 18.58
C PRO A 482 5.13 23.04 18.76
N LYS A 483 4.41 24.08 18.28
CA LYS A 483 2.96 24.21 18.53
C LYS A 483 2.16 23.07 17.91
N SER A 484 2.60 22.57 16.75
CA SER A 484 1.97 21.46 16.04
C SER A 484 2.16 20.11 16.71
N TRP A 485 3.14 19.96 17.62
CA TRP A 485 3.58 18.64 18.08
C TRP A 485 2.43 17.80 18.62
N LYS A 486 1.51 18.39 19.41
CA LYS A 486 0.36 17.68 19.97
C LYS A 486 -0.67 17.19 18.93
N LYS A 487 -0.65 17.74 17.70
CA LYS A 487 -1.47 17.27 16.58
C LYS A 487 -0.79 16.10 15.85
N ILE A 488 0.55 16.17 15.73
CA ILE A 488 1.42 15.14 15.13
C ILE A 488 1.46 13.90 16.04
N GLU A 489 1.68 14.10 17.33
CA GLU A 489 1.64 13.09 18.40
C GLU A 489 0.28 12.39 18.49
N ALA A 490 -0.82 13.11 18.22
CA ALA A 490 -2.17 12.54 18.13
C ALA A 490 -2.39 11.66 16.88
N THR A 491 -1.43 11.62 15.95
CA THR A 491 -1.39 10.68 14.82
C THR A 491 -0.31 9.60 15.00
N ASN A 492 0.16 9.34 16.22
CA ASN A 492 1.06 8.22 16.49
C ASN A 492 0.33 6.87 16.46
N ASP A 493 -0.95 6.85 16.86
CA ASP A 493 -1.81 5.67 16.82
C ASP A 493 -2.56 5.55 15.47
N VAL A 494 -2.08 6.22 14.42
CA VAL A 494 -2.82 6.40 13.14
C VAL A 494 -2.88 5.15 12.28
N HIS A 495 -1.95 4.20 12.45
CA HIS A 495 -2.04 2.81 11.96
C HIS A 495 -2.06 1.83 13.16
N GLY A 496 -2.81 2.19 14.21
CA GLY A 496 -3.10 1.31 15.34
C GLY A 496 -4.36 0.47 15.07
N HIS A 497 -4.15 -0.73 14.50
CA HIS A 497 -5.19 -1.67 14.07
C HIS A 497 -5.82 -2.44 15.25
#